data_AF-A0A8C2YXG3-F1
#
_entry.id   AF-A0A8C2YXG3-F1
#
_cell.length_a   1.000
_cell.length_b   1.000
_cell.length_c   1.000
_cell.angle_alpha   90.00
_cell.angle_beta   90.00
_cell.angle_gamma   90.00
#
_symmetry.space_group_name_H-M   'P 1'
#
loop_
_entity.id
_entity.type
_entity.pdbx_description
1 polymer ?
#
loop_
_entity_poly.entity_id
_entity_poly.type
_entity_poly.pdbx_seq_one_letter_code
_entity_poly.pdbx_strand_id
1 'polypeptide(L)' 'MVSHRSTKGASKARRDHINHEIRNMRALLPVTQEDQERLSYLHSMSAICAYIRKSVTLKTSTSL' A
#
# COMPACT_ATOMS: atom_id res chain seq x y z
N MET A 1 -2.50 23.48 -28.07
CA MET A 1 -2.69 22.70 -26.82
C MET A 1 -1.37 22.00 -26.49
N VAL A 2 -0.62 22.50 -25.51
CA VAL A 2 0.63 21.87 -25.06
C VAL A 2 0.26 20.52 -24.44
N SER A 3 0.75 19.42 -25.02
CA SER A 3 0.53 18.08 -24.49
C SER A 3 1.18 17.99 -23.10
N HIS A 4 0.37 17.85 -22.04
CA HIS A 4 0.83 17.46 -20.70
C HIS A 4 1.26 15.99 -20.68
N ARG A 5 2.06 15.58 -21.67
CA ARG A 5 2.59 14.23 -21.75
C ARG A 5 3.62 14.10 -20.65
N SER A 6 3.18 13.58 -19.50
CA SER A 6 4.08 13.07 -18.47
C SER A 6 5.19 12.30 -19.17
N THR A 7 6.42 12.81 -19.11
CA THR A 7 7.56 12.13 -19.74
C THR A 7 7.64 10.71 -19.17
N LYS A 8 8.15 9.75 -19.95
CA LYS A 8 8.29 8.35 -19.49
C LYS A 8 9.02 8.29 -18.13
N GLY A 9 10.00 9.17 -17.91
CA GLY A 9 10.71 9.35 -16.65
C GLY A 9 9.80 9.80 -15.50
N ALA A 10 8.99 10.84 -15.69
CA ALA A 10 8.07 11.32 -14.65
C ALA A 10 7.03 10.26 -14.25
N SER A 11 6.53 9.49 -15.22
CA SER A 11 5.58 8.39 -14.95
C SER A 11 6.24 7.25 -14.18
N LYS A 12 7.51 6.91 -14.50
CA LYS A 12 8.28 5.92 -13.76
C LYS A 12 8.57 6.37 -12.33
N ALA A 13 9.03 7.61 -12.14
CA ALA A 13 9.29 8.17 -10.82
C ALA A 13 8.06 8.08 -9.90
N ARG A 14 6.87 8.41 -10.43
CA ARG A 14 5.61 8.26 -9.67
C ARG A 14 5.30 6.81 -9.31
N ARG A 15 5.47 5.86 -10.24
CA ARG A 15 5.25 4.43 -9.93
C ARG A 15 6.25 3.92 -8.90
N ASP A 16 7.51 4.32 -9.01
CA ASP A 16 8.55 3.91 -8.06
C ASP A 16 8.26 4.46 -6.66
N HIS A 17 7.80 5.70 -6.56
CA HIS A 17 7.35 6.31 -5.31
C HIS A 17 6.15 5.55 -4.71
N ILE A 18 5.11 5.25 -5.49
CA ILE A 18 3.95 4.46 -5.03
C ILE A 18 4.39 3.08 -4.54
N ASN A 19 5.27 2.41 -5.29
CA ASN A 19 5.79 1.09 -4.91
C ASN A 19 6.67 1.14 -3.66
N HIS A 20 7.32 2.26 -3.38
CA HIS A 20 8.05 2.47 -2.13
C HIS A 20 7.07 2.59 -0.96
N GLU A 21 6.04 3.43 -1.07
CA GLU A 21 5.03 3.59 -0.01
C GLU A 21 4.28 2.29 0.29
N ILE A 22 3.95 1.49 -0.73
CA ILE A 22 3.31 0.18 -0.51
C ILE A 22 4.22 -0.78 0.26
N ARG A 23 5.54 -0.74 0.04
CA ARG A 23 6.50 -1.53 0.80
C ARG A 23 6.59 -1.05 2.26
N ASN A 24 6.58 0.26 2.49
CA ASN A 24 6.54 0.83 3.83
C ASN A 24 5.26 0.42 4.57
N MET A 25 4.09 0.50 3.91
CA MET A 25 2.82 0.05 4.49
C MET A 25 2.80 -1.46 4.78
N ARG A 26 3.41 -2.29 3.93
CA ARG A 26 3.51 -3.74 4.16
C ARG A 26 4.28 -4.07 5.44
N ALA A 27 5.34 -3.31 5.75
CA ALA A 27 6.14 -3.48 6.96
C ALA A 27 5.37 -3.19 8.26
N LEU A 28 4.22 -2.49 8.17
CA LEU A 28 3.37 -2.17 9.31
C LEU A 28 2.29 -3.22 9.58
N LEU A 29 2.15 -4.23 8.72
CA LEU A 29 1.16 -5.29 8.92
C LEU A 29 1.56 -6.19 10.10
N PRO A 30 0.58 -6.69 10.88
CA PRO A 30 0.83 -7.62 11.98
C PRO A 30 1.05 -9.05 11.45
N VAL A 31 2.06 -9.23 10.60
CA VAL A 31 2.47 -10.52 10.02
C VAL A 31 3.99 -10.65 10.10
N THR A 32 4.50 -11.88 10.16
CA THR A 32 5.93 -12.15 10.34
C THR A 32 6.75 -11.60 9.16
N GLN A 33 8.02 -11.26 9.38
CA GLN A 33 8.88 -10.76 8.31
C GLN A 33 9.01 -11.76 7.15
N GLU A 34 9.12 -13.05 7.45
CA GLU A 34 9.15 -14.12 6.44
C GLU A 34 7.89 -14.11 5.55
N ASP A 35 6.71 -13.93 6.15
CA ASP A 35 5.46 -13.84 5.39
C ASP A 35 5.39 -12.55 4.59
N GLN A 36 5.87 -11.42 5.12
CA GLN A 36 5.93 -10.15 4.40
C GLN A 36 6.76 -10.26 3.12
N GLU A 37 7.88 -10.97 3.16
CA GLU A 37 8.77 -11.17 2.01
C GLU A 37 8.12 -12.03 0.92
N ARG A 38 7.25 -12.98 1.28
CA ARG A 38 6.49 -13.83 0.35
C ARG A 38 5.29 -13.13 -0.31
N LEU A 39 4.83 -11.99 0.24
CA LEU A 39 3.69 -11.27 -0.32
C LEU A 39 4.04 -10.60 -1.65
N SER A 40 3.35 -11.02 -2.71
CA SER A 40 3.33 -10.30 -3.99
C SER A 40 2.70 -8.91 -3.81
N TYR A 41 2.86 -8.06 -4.83
CA TYR A 41 2.29 -6.70 -4.82
C TYR A 41 0.76 -6.70 -4.61
N LEU A 42 0.04 -7.58 -5.31
CA LEU A 42 -1.42 -7.68 -5.16
C LEU A 42 -1.84 -8.20 -3.80
N HIS A 43 -1.14 -9.20 -3.25
CA HIS A 43 -1.42 -9.68 -1.90
C HIS A 43 -1.14 -8.60 -0.84
N SER A 44 -0.03 -7.86 -1.00
CA SER A 44 0.30 -6.73 -0.13
C SER A 44 -0.82 -5.68 -0.14
N MET A 45 -1.31 -5.30 -1.32
CA MET A 45 -2.41 -4.34 -1.47
C MET A 45 -3.70 -4.84 -0.81
N SER A 46 -4.07 -6.10 -1.05
CA SER A 46 -5.27 -6.71 -0.44
C SER A 46 -5.18 -6.74 1.09
N ALA A 47 -4.03 -7.16 1.63
CA ALA A 47 -3.79 -7.25 3.06
C ALA A 47 -3.81 -5.87 3.74
N ILE A 48 -3.16 -4.86 3.13
CA ILE A 48 -3.21 -3.47 3.60
C ILE A 48 -4.65 -2.96 3.65
N CYS A 49 -5.42 -3.15 2.57
CA CYS A 49 -6.82 -2.75 2.53
C CYS A 49 -7.67 -3.45 3.59
N ALA A 50 -7.48 -4.76 3.79
CA ALA A 50 -8.20 -5.53 4.79
C ALA A 50 -7.86 -5.05 6.21
N TYR A 51 -6.58 -4.80 6.49
CA TYR A 51 -6.10 -4.31 7.78
C TYR A 51 -6.69 -2.93 8.11
N ILE A 52 -6.64 -1.99 7.16
CA ILE A 52 -7.23 -0.65 7.34
C ILE A 52 -8.73 -0.77 7.64
N ARG A 53 -9.49 -1.49 6.81
CA ARG A 53 -10.94 -1.68 7.02
C ARG A 53 -11.24 -2.26 8.41
N LYS A 54 -10.54 -3.34 8.79
CA LYS A 54 -10.70 -3.96 10.10
C LYS A 54 -10.36 -2.99 11.24
N SER A 55 -9.27 -2.23 11.12
CA SER A 55 -8.84 -1.29 12.14
C SER A 55 -9.85 -0.14 12.35
N VAL A 56 -10.48 0.34 11.28
CA VAL A 56 -11.53 1.36 11.36
C VAL A 56 -12.78 0.79 12.03
N THR A 57 -13.24 -0.39 11.60
CA THR A 57 -14.41 -1.07 12.19
C THR A 57 -14.22 -1.40 13.67
N LEU A 58 -13.03 -1.84 14.08
CA LEU A 58 -12.74 -2.14 15.48
C LEU A 58 -12.65 -0.87 16.34
N LYS A 59 -12.12 0.23 15.80
CA LYS A 59 -12.10 1.53 16.49
C LYS A 59 -13.52 2.07 16.70
N THR A 60 -14.42 1.93 15.74
CA THR A 60 -15.81 2.36 15.91
C THR A 60 -16.59 1.51 16.90
N SER A 61 -16.23 0.22 17.08
CA SER A 61 -16.92 -0.66 18.02
C SER A 61 -16.44 -0.53 19.47
N THR A 62 -15.30 0.12 19.71
CA THR A 62 -14.69 0.31 21.04
C THR A 62 -14.98 1.69 21.65
N SER A 63 -15.72 2.56 20.95
CA SER A 63 -16.20 3.86 21.45
C SER A 63 -17.64 3.83 22.00
N LEU A 64 -18.15 2.66 22.39
CA LEU A 64 -19.42 2.49 23.13
C LEU A 64 -19.15 1.88 24.51
#